data_AF-A0A3L7XES7-F1
#
_entry.id   AF-A0A3L7XES7-F1
#
_cell.length_a   1.000
_cell.length_b   1.000
_cell.length_c   1.000
_cell.angle_alpha   90.00
_cell.angle_beta   90.00
_cell.angle_gamma   90.00
#
_symmetry.space_group_name_H-M   'P 1'
#
loop_
_entity.id
_entity.type
_entity.pdbx_description
1 polymer ?
#
loop_
_entity_poly.entity_id
_entity_poly.type
_entity_poly.pdbx_seq_one_letter_code
_entity_poly.pdbx_strand_id
1 'polypeptide(L)' 'MSLLSAIFGAAKPTYRAREQKAAEADCLNHKLQPRWRGPQVMEDDTKAMGYVCHSCGREYLTVEVEDRHLIREPGR' A
#
# COMPACT_ATOMS: atom_id res chain seq x y z
N MET A 1 -12.76 27.66 16.49
CA MET A 1 -12.66 27.33 15.06
C MET A 1 -11.20 27.44 14.67
N SER A 2 -10.56 26.33 14.28
CA SER A 2 -9.12 26.35 13.93
C SER A 2 -8.90 27.04 12.59
N LEU A 3 -7.90 27.93 12.52
CA LEU A 3 -7.56 28.73 11.33
C LEU A 3 -7.23 27.85 10.12
N LEU A 4 -6.66 26.67 10.38
CA LEU A 4 -6.35 25.66 9.36
C LEU A 4 -7.61 25.09 8.70
N SER A 5 -8.69 24.91 9.45
CA SER A 5 -9.96 24.36 8.93
C SER A 5 -10.67 25.33 7.99
N ALA A 6 -10.45 26.64 8.15
CA ALA A 6 -11.02 27.68 7.29
C ALA A 6 -10.30 27.77 5.93
N ILE A 7 -8.99 27.50 5.90
CA ILE A 7 -8.18 27.56 4.67
C ILE A 7 -8.30 26.28 3.85
N PHE A 8 -8.21 25.12 4.50
CA PHE A 8 -8.14 23.82 3.81
C PHE A 8 -9.47 23.07 3.76
N GLY A 9 -10.51 23.60 4.40
CA GLY A 9 -11.75 22.89 4.63
C GLY A 9 -11.62 21.85 5.75
N ALA A 10 -12.75 21.49 6.37
CA ALA A 10 -12.78 20.39 7.31
C ALA A 10 -12.63 19.06 6.57
N ALA A 11 -11.86 18.12 7.14
CA ALA A 11 -11.80 16.76 6.63
C ALA A 11 -13.22 16.19 6.57
N LYS A 12 -13.62 15.67 5.40
CA LYS A 12 -14.95 15.07 5.26
C LYS A 12 -15.03 13.90 6.24
N PRO A 13 -16.08 13.79 7.08
CA PRO A 13 -16.23 12.73 8.07
C PRO A 13 -16.34 11.32 7.45
N THR A 14 -16.41 11.24 6.12
CA THR A 14 -16.39 10.01 5.34
C THR A 14 -15.00 9.37 5.23
N TYR A 15 -13.92 10.08 5.58
CA TYR A 15 -12.59 9.49 5.64
C TYR A 15 -12.48 8.60 6.89
N ARG A 16 -12.95 7.36 6.78
CA ARG A 16 -12.69 6.33 7.79
C ARG A 16 -11.33 5.70 7.49
N ALA A 17 -10.49 5.58 8.52
CA ALA A 17 -9.35 4.70 8.44
C ALA A 17 -9.88 3.29 8.13
N ARG A 18 -9.45 2.71 7.00
CA ARG A 18 -9.85 1.35 6.63
C ARG A 18 -9.19 0.39 7.60
N GLU A 19 -9.99 -0.29 8.42
CA GLU A 19 -9.46 -1.30 9.34
C GLU A 19 -8.77 -2.44 8.58
N GLN A 20 -7.58 -2.73 9.11
CA GLN A 20 -6.66 -3.86 8.95
C GLN A 20 -6.57 -4.60 7.60
N LYS A 21 -5.32 -4.64 7.11
CA LYS A 21 -4.79 -5.44 6.00
C LYS A 21 -5.44 -6.84 5.95
N ALA A 22 -6.34 -7.07 4.99
CA ALA A 22 -6.95 -8.39 4.73
C ALA A 22 -5.87 -9.48 4.64
N ALA A 23 -6.20 -10.74 4.95
CA ALA A 23 -5.23 -11.83 4.97
C ALA A 23 -4.45 -11.91 3.65
N GLU A 24 -3.15 -12.19 3.72
CA GLU A 24 -2.26 -12.23 2.56
C GLU A 24 -2.73 -13.19 1.46
N ALA A 25 -3.45 -14.23 1.87
CA ALA A 25 -4.07 -15.22 1.01
C ALA A 25 -5.00 -14.61 -0.04
N ASP A 26 -5.66 -13.49 0.25
CA ASP A 26 -6.55 -12.83 -0.70
C ASP A 26 -5.77 -12.18 -1.85
N CYS A 27 -4.54 -11.73 -1.59
CA CYS A 27 -3.79 -10.92 -2.53
C CYS A 27 -3.01 -11.81 -3.55
N LEU A 28 -3.01 -13.15 -3.38
CA LEU A 28 -2.42 -14.14 -4.31
C LEU A 28 -3.15 -14.22 -5.66
N ASN A 29 -4.47 -14.08 -5.65
CA ASN A 29 -5.30 -14.18 -6.86
C ASN A 29 -5.54 -12.81 -7.51
N HIS A 30 -4.87 -11.77 -7.02
CA HIS A 30 -5.08 -10.40 -7.47
C HIS A 30 -3.82 -9.82 -8.09
N LYS A 31 -4.00 -9.17 -9.24
CA LYS A 31 -2.93 -8.41 -9.89
C LYS A 31 -2.58 -7.19 -9.06
N LEU A 32 -1.34 -7.16 -8.56
CA LEU A 32 -0.82 -6.04 -7.79
C LEU A 32 -0.54 -4.84 -8.69
N GLN A 33 -0.68 -3.64 -8.13
CA GLN A 33 -0.41 -2.39 -8.81
C GLN A 33 0.96 -1.86 -8.41
N PRO A 34 1.81 -1.43 -9.36
CA PRO A 34 3.08 -0.80 -9.03
C PRO A 34 2.83 0.51 -8.29
N ARG A 35 3.63 0.80 -7.27
CA ARG A 35 3.54 2.02 -6.46
C ARG A 35 4.93 2.48 -6.05
N TRP A 36 5.18 3.77 -6.24
CA TRP A 36 6.35 4.45 -5.68
C TRP A 36 6.22 4.53 -4.15
N ARG A 37 7.25 4.06 -3.45
CA ARG A 37 7.34 4.18 -2.00
C ARG A 37 7.84 5.59 -1.64
N GLY A 38 7.41 6.10 -0.49
CA GLY A 38 7.79 7.44 -0.04
C GLY A 38 9.27 7.53 0.36
N PRO A 39 9.90 8.71 0.33
CA PRO A 39 11.32 8.90 0.68
C PRO A 39 11.72 8.36 2.05
N GLN A 40 10.74 8.27 2.96
CA GLN A 40 10.84 7.78 4.33
C GLN A 40 11.28 6.32 4.44
N VAL A 41 11.13 5.54 3.35
CA VAL A 41 11.50 4.12 3.27
C VAL A 41 12.52 3.87 2.14
N MET A 42 13.09 4.93 1.58
CA MET A 42 14.06 4.90 0.48
C MET A 42 15.48 5.21 0.98
N GLU A 43 15.99 4.45 1.94
CA GLU A 43 17.45 4.41 2.18
C GLU A 43 18.19 3.64 1.08
N ASP A 44 17.45 2.85 0.31
CA ASP A 44 17.92 2.04 -0.82
C ASP A 44 17.04 2.32 -2.05
N ASP A 45 17.59 3.04 -3.03
CA ASP A 45 16.92 3.42 -4.26
C ASP A 45 16.47 2.20 -5.10
N THR A 46 17.09 1.03 -4.90
CA THR A 46 16.66 -0.21 -5.58
C THR A 46 15.32 -0.72 -5.06
N LYS A 47 14.88 -0.25 -3.88
CA LYS A 47 13.58 -0.56 -3.25
C LYS A 47 12.55 0.56 -3.43
N ALA A 48 12.86 1.58 -4.22
CA ALA A 48 11.99 2.71 -4.48
C ALA A 48 10.64 2.31 -5.11
N MET A 49 10.67 1.22 -5.89
CA MET A 49 9.48 0.63 -6.48
C MET A 49 8.96 -0.52 -5.61
N GLY A 50 7.67 -0.49 -5.31
CA GLY A 50 6.97 -1.60 -4.69
C GLY A 50 5.68 -1.94 -5.43
N TYR A 51 4.95 -2.90 -4.88
CA TYR A 51 3.64 -3.28 -5.38
C TYR A 51 2.61 -3.16 -4.26
N VAL A 52 1.37 -2.83 -4.60
CA VAL A 52 0.26 -2.74 -3.66
C VAL A 52 -0.93 -3.53 -4.17
N CYS A 53 -1.58 -4.28 -3.30
CA CYS A 53 -2.86 -4.87 -3.63
C CYS A 53 -3.96 -3.82 -3.49
N HIS A 54 -4.69 -3.54 -4.56
CA HIS A 54 -5.77 -2.55 -4.51
C HIS A 54 -6.92 -2.99 -3.57
N SER A 55 -7.17 -4.30 -3.48
CA SER A 55 -8.21 -4.87 -2.63
C SER A 55 -7.88 -4.74 -1.15
N CYS A 56 -6.67 -5.17 -0.74
CA CYS A 56 -6.27 -5.32 0.67
C CYS A 56 -5.40 -4.16 1.20
N GLY A 57 -4.83 -3.34 0.31
CA GLY A 57 -3.92 -2.24 0.66
C GLY A 57 -2.55 -2.69 1.18
N ARG A 58 -2.25 -3.99 1.18
CA ARG A 58 -0.91 -4.51 1.53
C ARG A 58 0.10 -4.10 0.48
N GLU A 59 1.30 -3.79 0.96
CA GLU A 59 2.44 -3.42 0.16
C GLU A 59 3.43 -4.59 0.13
N TYR A 60 4.04 -4.81 -1.03
CA TYR A 60 4.98 -5.89 -1.32
C TYR A 60 6.23 -5.32 -1.97
N LEU A 61 7.36 -5.96 -1.76
CA LEU A 61 8.63 -5.64 -2.41
C LEU A 61 8.64 -6.21 -3.83
N THR A 62 9.51 -5.66 -4.67
CA THR A 62 9.72 -6.17 -6.04
C THR A 62 10.17 -7.63 -6.06
N VAL A 63 10.93 -8.07 -5.05
CA VAL A 63 11.40 -9.47 -4.92
C VAL A 63 10.30 -10.46 -4.54
N GLU A 64 9.15 -9.98 -4.05
CA GLU A 64 8.01 -10.81 -3.64
C GLU A 64 6.99 -10.96 -4.78
N VAL A 65 7.25 -10.35 -5.95
CA VAL A 65 6.27 -10.20 -7.03
C VAL A 65 6.87 -10.54 -8.40
N GLU A 66 6.24 -11.47 -9.11
CA GLU A 66 6.56 -11.84 -10.50
C GLU A 66 5.33 -11.61 -11.36
N ASP A 67 5.49 -10.94 -12.50
CA ASP A 67 4.38 -10.59 -13.40
C ASP A 67 3.17 -9.93 -12.70
N ARG A 68 3.46 -9.12 -11.66
CA ARG A 68 2.46 -8.44 -10.81
C ARG A 68 1.59 -9.39 -9.99
N HIS A 69 2.04 -10.62 -9.76
CA HIS A 69 1.43 -11.59 -8.84
C HIS A 69 2.43 -11.94 -7.74
N LEU A 70 1.92 -12.28 -6.56
CA LEU A 70 2.78 -12.69 -5.46
C LEU A 70 3.48 -13.99 -5.80
N ILE A 71 4.80 -13.98 -5.67
CA ILE A 71 5.63 -15.18 -5.74
C ILE A 71 5.42 -15.89 -4.42
N ARG A 72 4.57 -16.91 -4.43
CA ARG A 72 4.22 -17.67 -3.23
C ARG A 72 5.44 -18.46 -2.77
N GLU A 73 6.06 -18.09 -1.66
CA GLU A 73 6.49 -19.10 -0.69
C GLU A 73 5.65 -18.91 0.58
N PRO A 74 4.66 -19.79 0.83
CA PRO A 74 3.96 -19.79 2.10
C PRO A 74 4.92 -20.33 3.16
N GLY A 75 5.55 -19.44 3.91
CA GLY A 75 6.29 -19.79 5.13
C GLY A 75 7.80 -19.87 4.97
N ARG A 76 8.47 -18.77 5.31
CA ARG A 76 9.69 -18.82 6.10
C ARG A 76 9.72 -17.62 7.05
#